data_AF-A0A659UEL3-F1
#
_entry.id   AF-A0A659UEL3-F1
#
_cell.length_a   1.000
_cell.length_b   1.000
_cell.length_c   1.000
_cell.angle_alpha   90.00
_cell.angle_beta   90.00
_cell.angle_gamma   90.00
#
_symmetry.space_group_name_H-M   'P 1'
#
loop_
_entity.id
_entity.type
_entity.pdbx_description
1 polymer ?
#
loop_
_entity_poly.entity_id
_entity_poly.type
_entity_poly.pdbx_seq_one_letter_code
_entity_poly.pdbx_strand_id
1 'polypeptide(L)'
;IQSMDDAIDTMHKTVKTVRLFEKREFDPLMQEMGGVIVDTAKLVAEAIPLLAKVGANSTRLNELAEEVMRAEGRADDLHEQGLKDLFKHHNGGDAMAYLIGSEIYGQLEKVVDR
;
A
#
# COMPACT_ATOMS: atom_id res chain seq x y z
N ILE A 1 12.54 6.38 -11.29
CA ILE A 1 12.11 5.40 -12.32
C ILE A 1 12.20 3.99 -11.75
N GLN A 2 13.37 3.54 -11.28
CA GLN A 2 13.51 2.21 -10.67
C GLN A 2 12.53 1.97 -9.49
N SER A 3 12.35 2.94 -8.59
CA SER A 3 11.39 2.81 -7.47
C SER A 3 9.93 2.66 -7.92
N MET A 4 9.50 3.44 -8.93
CA MET A 4 8.16 3.32 -9.50
C MET A 4 7.94 1.98 -10.21
N ASP A 5 8.97 1.44 -10.85
CA ASP A 5 8.94 0.10 -11.46
C ASP A 5 8.85 -0.97 -10.37
N ASP A 6 9.62 -0.84 -9.29
CA ASP A 6 9.55 -1.73 -8.12
C ASP A 6 8.14 -1.73 -7.49
N ALA A 7 7.46 -0.58 -7.44
CA ALA A 7 6.08 -0.47 -6.95
C ALA A 7 5.11 -1.27 -7.83
N ILE A 8 5.20 -1.10 -9.16
CA ILE A 8 4.36 -1.83 -10.13
C ILE A 8 4.63 -3.33 -10.05
N ASP A 9 5.89 -3.74 -9.96
CA ASP A 9 6.29 -5.13 -9.79
C ASP A 9 5.73 -5.73 -8.50
N THR A 10 5.72 -4.94 -7.43
CA THR A 10 5.16 -5.36 -6.15
C THR A 10 3.64 -5.51 -6.24
N MET A 11 2.92 -4.57 -6.88
CA MET A 11 1.48 -4.73 -7.13
C MET A 11 1.17 -6.01 -7.91
N HIS A 12 1.98 -6.31 -8.93
CA HIS A 12 1.79 -7.53 -9.73
C HIS A 12 2.07 -8.80 -8.91
N LYS A 13 3.08 -8.79 -8.03
CA LYS A 13 3.32 -9.86 -7.05
C LYS A 13 2.12 -10.02 -6.10
N THR A 14 1.56 -8.94 -5.59
CA THR A 14 0.36 -8.96 -4.72
C THR A 14 -0.81 -9.67 -5.39
N VAL A 15 -1.10 -9.34 -6.65
CA VAL A 15 -2.17 -9.99 -7.42
C VAL A 15 -1.90 -11.49 -7.63
N LYS A 16 -0.64 -11.88 -7.87
CA LYS A 16 -0.27 -13.30 -8.01
C LYS A 16 -0.48 -14.06 -6.70
N THR A 17 -0.10 -13.49 -5.56
CA THR A 17 -0.28 -14.08 -4.22
C THR A 17 -1.76 -14.29 -3.91
N VAL A 18 -2.59 -13.26 -4.16
CA VAL A 18 -4.06 -13.34 -4.02
C VAL A 18 -4.64 -14.51 -4.81
N ARG A 19 -4.21 -14.66 -6.07
CA ARG A 19 -4.66 -15.76 -6.94
C ARG A 19 -4.15 -17.12 -6.45
N LEU A 20 -2.88 -17.18 -6.04
CA LEU A 20 -2.23 -18.41 -5.58
C LEU A 20 -2.95 -19.01 -4.36
N PHE A 21 -3.37 -18.15 -3.43
CA PHE A 21 -4.09 -18.57 -2.22
C PHE A 21 -5.62 -18.54 -2.38
N GLU A 22 -6.13 -18.32 -3.60
CA GLU A 22 -7.55 -18.26 -3.91
C GLU A 22 -8.36 -17.32 -2.99
N LYS A 23 -7.72 -16.23 -2.52
CA LYS A 23 -8.37 -15.26 -1.62
C LYS A 23 -9.46 -14.50 -2.39
N ARG A 24 -10.71 -14.68 -1.96
CA ARG A 24 -11.89 -14.05 -2.57
C ARG A 24 -12.48 -12.92 -1.72
N GLU A 25 -12.20 -12.93 -0.43
CA GLU A 25 -12.69 -11.95 0.53
C GLU A 25 -11.51 -11.25 1.18
N PHE A 26 -11.54 -9.92 1.16
CA PHE A 26 -10.50 -9.08 1.74
C PHE A 26 -11.05 -8.36 2.96
N ASP A 27 -10.24 -8.30 4.01
CA ASP A 27 -10.59 -7.55 5.21
C ASP A 27 -10.79 -6.07 4.84
N PRO A 28 -11.69 -5.35 5.54
CA PRO A 28 -11.93 -3.93 5.27
C PRO A 28 -10.64 -3.10 5.27
N LEU A 29 -9.70 -3.39 6.17
CA LEU A 29 -8.42 -2.67 6.24
C LEU A 29 -7.51 -2.96 5.04
N MET A 30 -7.53 -4.18 4.48
CA MET A 30 -6.83 -4.47 3.22
C MET A 30 -7.39 -3.66 2.05
N GLN A 31 -8.71 -3.52 1.99
CA GLN A 31 -9.38 -2.71 0.95
C GLN A 31 -9.04 -1.23 1.11
N GLU A 32 -8.98 -0.76 2.36
CA GLU A 32 -8.60 0.61 2.69
C GLU A 32 -7.15 0.92 2.29
N MET A 33 -6.20 0.01 2.59
CA MET A 33 -4.82 0.11 2.11
C MET A 33 -4.76 0.14 0.57
N GLY A 34 -5.57 -0.66 -0.11
CA GLY A 34 -5.73 -0.60 -1.56
C GLY A 34 -6.18 0.78 -2.06
N GLY A 35 -7.08 1.44 -1.33
CA GLY A 35 -7.48 2.82 -1.59
C GLY A 35 -6.33 3.80 -1.41
N VAL A 36 -5.57 3.67 -0.31
CA VAL A 36 -4.38 4.51 -0.04
C VAL A 36 -3.36 4.38 -1.17
N ILE A 37 -3.05 3.16 -1.63
CA ILE A 37 -2.15 2.93 -2.77
C ILE A 37 -2.61 3.71 -4.01
N VAL A 38 -3.90 3.64 -4.34
CA VAL A 38 -4.47 4.33 -5.51
C VAL A 38 -4.37 5.85 -5.36
N ASP A 39 -4.62 6.38 -4.16
CA ASP A 39 -4.53 7.81 -3.91
C ASP A 39 -3.08 8.31 -3.95
N THR A 40 -2.13 7.59 -3.34
CA THR A 40 -0.70 7.89 -3.46
C THR A 40 -0.22 7.88 -4.91
N ALA A 41 -0.67 6.92 -5.72
CA ALA A 41 -0.34 6.86 -7.14
C ALA A 41 -0.84 8.09 -7.91
N LYS A 42 -2.01 8.65 -7.56
CA LYS A 42 -2.52 9.90 -8.15
C LYS A 42 -1.66 11.10 -7.77
N LEU A 43 -1.23 11.20 -6.51
CA LEU A 43 -0.35 12.27 -6.04
C LEU A 43 0.99 12.25 -6.79
N VAL A 44 1.58 11.07 -6.94
CA VAL A 44 2.82 10.90 -7.72
C VAL A 44 2.60 11.27 -9.18
N ALA A 45 1.48 10.84 -9.78
CA ALA A 45 1.14 11.19 -11.15
C ALA A 45 0.99 12.70 -11.36
N GLU A 46 0.44 13.43 -10.38
CA GLU A 46 0.37 14.89 -10.40
C GLU A 46 1.76 15.54 -10.29
N ALA A 47 2.64 14.98 -9.47
CA ALA A 47 3.99 15.52 -9.27
C ALA A 47 4.86 15.42 -10.54
N ILE A 48 4.75 14.34 -11.32
CA ILE A 48 5.58 14.07 -12.51
C ILE A 48 5.71 15.27 -13.47
N PRO A 49 4.61 15.87 -13.98
CA PRO A 49 4.72 17.01 -14.90
C PRO A 49 5.31 18.27 -14.24
N LEU A 50 5.12 18.44 -12.93
CA LEU A 50 5.61 19.60 -12.19
C LEU A 50 7.15 19.59 -12.04
N LEU A 51 7.76 18.40 -12.06
CA LEU A 51 9.22 18.24 -11.98
C LEU A 51 9.96 18.88 -13.18
N ALA A 52 9.29 19.12 -14.31
CA ALA A 52 9.90 19.81 -15.45
C ALA A 52 10.35 21.25 -15.11
N LYS A 53 9.73 21.88 -14.10
CA LYS A 53 10.05 23.24 -13.64
C LYS A 53 10.02 23.33 -12.11
N VAL A 54 10.85 22.54 -11.43
CA VAL A 54 10.90 22.44 -9.96
C VAL A 54 10.91 23.80 -9.25
N GLY A 55 11.73 24.75 -9.71
CA GLY A 55 11.83 26.06 -9.07
C GLY A 55 10.54 26.87 -9.11
N ALA A 56 9.74 26.74 -10.18
CA ALA A 56 8.46 27.43 -10.32
C ALA A 56 7.32 26.70 -9.60
N ASN A 57 7.46 25.39 -9.39
CA ASN A 57 6.43 24.52 -8.81
C ASN A 57 6.77 24.05 -7.39
N SER A 58 7.77 24.65 -6.74
CA SER A 58 8.34 24.17 -5.47
C SER A 58 7.31 24.07 -4.35
N THR A 59 6.40 25.04 -4.24
CA THR A 59 5.31 25.00 -3.26
C THR A 59 4.39 23.79 -3.48
N ARG A 60 3.89 23.58 -4.70
CA ARG A 60 2.99 22.46 -4.99
C ARG A 60 3.69 21.11 -4.86
N LEU A 61 4.95 21.02 -5.26
CA LEU A 61 5.76 19.81 -5.09
C LEU A 61 5.96 19.46 -3.61
N ASN A 62 6.17 20.46 -2.74
CA ASN A 62 6.27 20.24 -1.30
C ASN A 62 4.94 19.76 -0.71
N GLU A 63 3.82 20.38 -1.09
CA GLU A 63 2.48 19.93 -0.65
C GLU A 63 2.21 18.48 -1.04
N LEU A 64 2.50 18.11 -2.30
CA LEU A 64 2.35 16.74 -2.77
C LEU A 64 3.25 15.76 -2.02
N ALA A 65 4.49 16.15 -1.71
CA ALA A 65 5.39 15.32 -0.91
C ALA A 65 4.86 15.10 0.52
N GLU A 66 4.29 16.12 1.15
CA GLU A 66 3.64 15.99 2.45
C GLU A 66 2.37 15.13 2.40
N GLU A 67 1.58 15.24 1.33
CA GLU A 67 0.41 14.39 1.10
C GLU A 67 0.82 12.92 0.97
N VAL A 68 1.92 12.62 0.26
CA VAL A 68 2.48 11.27 0.14
C VAL A 68 2.95 10.74 1.51
N MET A 69 3.69 11.53 2.29
CA MET A 69 4.12 11.11 3.64
C MET A 69 2.93 10.82 4.57
N ARG A 70 1.83 11.59 4.46
CA ARG A 70 0.61 11.32 5.23
C ARG A 70 -0.06 10.02 4.81
N ALA A 71 -0.03 9.70 3.52
CA ALA A 71 -0.57 8.45 2.99
C ALA A 71 0.25 7.24 3.46
N GLU A 72 1.59 7.36 3.47
CA GLU A 72 2.51 6.34 4.02
C GLU A 72 2.20 6.07 5.50
N GLY A 73 2.14 7.11 6.34
CA GLY A 73 1.82 6.93 7.76
C GLY A 73 0.44 6.28 8.00
N ARG A 74 -0.57 6.63 7.19
CA ARG A 74 -1.88 5.97 7.26
C ARG A 74 -1.79 4.50 6.86
N ALA A 75 -1.01 4.14 5.84
CA ALA A 75 -0.87 2.76 5.42
C ALA A 75 -0.19 1.90 6.49
N ASP A 76 0.81 2.45 7.18
CA ASP A 76 1.48 1.79 8.32
C ASP A 76 0.50 1.54 9.48
N ASP A 77 -0.28 2.56 9.87
CA ASP A 77 -1.32 2.41 10.90
C ASP A 77 -2.34 1.30 10.55
N LEU A 78 -2.80 1.27 9.29
CA LEU A 78 -3.74 0.26 8.79
C LEU A 78 -3.11 -1.15 8.77
N HIS A 79 -1.83 -1.24 8.42
CA HIS A 79 -1.08 -2.48 8.42
C HIS A 79 -0.96 -3.07 9.83
N GLU A 80 -0.49 -2.26 10.80
CA GLU A 80 -0.37 -2.68 12.18
C GLU A 80 -1.72 -3.11 12.77
N GLN A 81 -2.77 -2.31 12.53
CA GLN A 81 -4.12 -2.63 12.97
C GLN A 81 -4.62 -3.93 12.33
N GLY A 82 -4.40 -4.11 11.02
CA GLY A 82 -4.76 -5.30 10.27
C GLY A 82 -4.12 -6.57 10.82
N LEU A 83 -2.81 -6.55 11.08
CA LEU A 83 -2.10 -7.68 11.66
C LEU A 83 -2.61 -8.02 13.07
N LYS A 84 -2.88 -7.01 13.89
CA LYS A 84 -3.42 -7.19 15.23
C LYS A 84 -4.81 -7.83 15.21
N ASP A 85 -5.68 -7.38 14.32
CA ASP A 85 -7.03 -7.92 14.20
C ASP A 85 -7.01 -9.32 13.58
N LEU A 86 -6.14 -9.57 12.60
CA LEU A 86 -5.92 -10.91 12.04
C LEU A 86 -5.44 -11.90 13.11
N PHE A 87 -4.49 -11.49 13.96
CA PHE A 87 -4.03 -12.31 15.08
C PHE A 87 -5.17 -12.64 16.04
N LYS A 88 -6.00 -11.66 16.42
CA LYS A 88 -7.14 -11.90 17.33
C LYS A 88 -8.16 -12.88 16.74
N HIS A 89 -8.44 -12.80 15.44
CA HIS A 89 -9.39 -13.69 14.78
C HIS A 89 -8.89 -15.14 14.69
N HIS A 90 -7.58 -15.35 14.52
CA HIS A 90 -6.98 -16.67 14.29
C HIS A 90 -6.15 -17.21 15.48
N ASN A 91 -6.12 -16.54 16.63
CA ASN A 91 -5.35 -16.99 17.80
C ASN A 91 -5.84 -18.35 18.37
N GLY A 92 -7.09 -18.71 18.11
CA GLY A 92 -7.71 -19.96 18.55
C GLY A 92 -7.57 -21.12 17.54
N GLY A 93 -7.02 -20.88 16.35
CA GLY A 93 -6.87 -21.87 15.28
C GLY A 93 -6.81 -21.27 13.88
N ASP A 94 -6.52 -22.12 12.88
CA ASP A 94 -6.34 -21.73 11.47
C ASP A 94 -5.14 -20.80 11.21
N ALA A 95 -3.95 -21.31 11.54
CA ALA A 95 -2.68 -20.63 11.30
C ALA A 95 -2.43 -20.34 9.81
N MET A 96 -3.00 -21.13 8.90
CA MET A 96 -2.85 -20.91 7.46
C MET A 96 -3.58 -19.64 7.01
N ALA A 97 -4.80 -19.41 7.51
CA ALA A 97 -5.52 -18.17 7.23
C ALA A 97 -4.76 -16.93 7.77
N TYR A 98 -4.17 -17.03 8.97
CA TYR A 98 -3.28 -15.97 9.49
C TYR A 98 -2.07 -15.74 8.57
N LEU A 99 -1.36 -16.80 8.17
CA LEU A 99 -0.17 -16.67 7.32
C LEU A 99 -0.50 -15.99 5.99
N ILE A 100 -1.58 -16.43 5.33
CA ILE A 100 -2.02 -15.85 4.05
C ILE A 100 -2.43 -14.38 4.24
N GLY A 101 -3.21 -14.07 5.29
CA GLY A 101 -3.62 -12.70 5.55
C GLY A 101 -2.44 -11.78 5.86
N SER A 102 -1.49 -12.25 6.67
CA SER A 102 -0.28 -11.49 7.02
C SER A 102 0.63 -11.24 5.82
N GLU A 103 0.75 -12.22 4.91
CA GLU A 103 1.49 -12.05 3.65
C GLU A 103 0.82 -11.00 2.75
N ILE A 104 -0.51 -10.99 2.65
CA ILE A 104 -1.24 -9.99 1.84
C ILE A 104 -1.05 -8.59 2.44
N TYR A 105 -1.19 -8.44 3.76
CA TYR A 105 -0.94 -7.17 4.45
C TYR A 105 0.49 -6.66 4.20
N GLY A 106 1.50 -7.51 4.40
CA GLY A 106 2.90 -7.14 4.16
C GLY A 106 3.23 -6.89 2.68
N GLN A 107 2.44 -7.40 1.74
CA GLN A 107 2.57 -7.06 0.32
C GLN A 107 1.90 -5.71 0.01
N LEU A 108 0.77 -5.38 0.64
CA LEU A 108 0.13 -4.08 0.49
C LEU A 108 0.98 -2.95 1.06
N GLU A 109 1.59 -3.15 2.24
CA GLU A 109 2.51 -2.18 2.84
C GLU A 109 3.72 -1.91 1.92
N LYS A 110 4.40 -2.97 1.45
CA LYS A 110 5.50 -2.82 0.47
C LYS A 110 5.14 -2.09 -0.81
N VAL A 111 3.87 -2.07 -1.23
CA VAL A 111 3.45 -1.29 -2.41
C VAL A 111 3.42 0.20 -2.08
N VAL A 112 3.00 0.57 -0.87
CA VAL A 112 2.94 1.97 -0.44
C VAL A 112 4.34 2.56 -0.24
N ASP A 113 5.29 1.75 0.26
CA ASP A 113 6.68 2.18 0.52
C ASP A 113 7.53 2.45 -0.73
N ARG A 114 7.06 2.08 -1.93
CA ARG A 114 7.87 2.07 -3.17
C ARG A 114 7.52 3.21 -4.12
#